data_AF-A0A7J2YE07-F1
#
_entry.id   AF-A0A7J2YE07-F1
#
_cell.length_a   1.000
_cell.length_b   1.000
_cell.length_c   1.000
_cell.angle_alpha   90.00
_cell.angle_beta   90.00
_cell.angle_gamma   90.00
#
_symmetry.space_group_name_H-M   'P 1'
#
loop_
_entity.id
_entity.type
_entity.pdbx_description
1 polymer ?
#
loop_
_entity_poly.entity_id
_entity_poly.type
_entity_poly.pdbx_seq_one_letter_code
_entity_poly.pdbx_strand_id
1 'polypeptide(L)'
;MKGAYVLLIHILKPITIEVGSLGRVYFKQGIYAYVGSALTNVESRIARHLSREKRIHWHIDSLTVSRYATIHHVVVAQTTRRVECK
;
A
#
# COMPACT_ATOMS: atom_id res chain seq x y z
N MET A 1 14.53 4.75 9.20
CA MET A 1 14.42 3.37 9.72
C MET A 1 14.49 2.33 8.59
N LYS A 2 15.00 1.12 8.87
CA LYS A 2 14.93 -0.06 7.97
C LYS A 2 13.93 -1.07 8.53
N GLY A 3 13.19 -1.77 7.66
CA GLY A 3 12.23 -2.76 8.13
C GLY A 3 11.21 -3.21 7.11
N ALA A 4 10.17 -3.88 7.61
CA ALA A 4 8.96 -4.20 6.89
C ALA A 4 7.78 -3.40 7.46
N TYR A 5 6.75 -3.21 6.66
CA TYR A 5 5.55 -2.50 7.07
C TYR A 5 4.30 -3.16 6.50
N VAL A 6 3.20 -2.97 7.21
CA VAL A 6 1.85 -3.34 6.77
C VAL A 6 1.00 -2.09 6.72
N LEU A 7 0.39 -1.81 5.56
CA LEU A 7 -0.64 -0.79 5.41
C LEU A 7 -2.01 -1.45 5.58
N LEU A 8 -2.81 -0.97 6.52
CA LEU A 8 -4.22 -1.34 6.63
C LEU A 8 -5.07 -0.34 5.86
N ILE A 9 -5.60 -0.80 4.73
CA ILE A 9 -6.35 0.01 3.77
C ILE A 9 -7.82 -0.36 3.87
N HIS A 10 -8.65 0.60 4.24
CA HIS A 10 -10.10 0.42 4.22
C HIS A 10 -10.65 0.94 2.89
N ILE A 11 -11.36 0.06 2.20
CA ILE A 11 -12.13 0.36 1.01
C ILE A 11 -13.56 0.63 1.43
N LEU A 12 -14.02 1.87 1.25
CA LEU A 12 -15.29 2.38 1.78
C LEU A 12 -16.52 1.85 1.04
N LYS A 13 -16.36 1.40 -0.21
CA LYS A 13 -17.39 0.77 -1.03
C LYS A 13 -16.73 -0.06 -2.14
N PRO A 14 -17.43 -1.01 -2.77
CA PRO A 14 -16.85 -1.76 -3.87
C PRO A 14 -16.36 -0.84 -5.00
N ILE A 15 -15.16 -1.10 -5.51
CA ILE A 15 -14.53 -0.31 -6.57
C ILE A 15 -13.85 -1.21 -7.59
N THR A 16 -13.83 -0.75 -8.84
CA THR A 16 -13.00 -1.34 -9.89
C THR A 16 -11.98 -0.29 -10.31
N ILE A 17 -10.70 -0.60 -10.19
CA ILE A 17 -9.60 0.31 -10.55
C ILE A 17 -8.64 -0.36 -11.53
N GLU A 18 -7.92 0.45 -12.30
CA GLU A 18 -6.84 -0.03 -13.17
C GLU A 18 -5.52 -0.15 -12.38
N VAL A 19 -4.92 -1.34 -12.39
CA VAL A 19 -3.77 -1.70 -11.58
C VAL A 19 -2.62 -2.15 -12.48
N GLY A 20 -1.99 -1.19 -13.16
CA GLY A 20 -0.84 -1.47 -14.03
C GLY A 20 -1.11 -2.62 -14.99
N SER A 21 -0.20 -3.60 -15.05
CA SER A 21 -0.32 -4.77 -15.92
C SER A 21 -1.41 -5.77 -15.49
N LEU A 22 -1.98 -5.65 -14.29
CA LEU A 22 -3.10 -6.48 -13.85
C LEU A 22 -4.44 -6.04 -14.46
N GLY A 23 -4.47 -4.89 -15.15
CA GLY A 23 -5.67 -4.34 -15.75
C GLY A 23 -6.71 -3.94 -14.70
N ARG A 24 -8.00 -4.17 -15.01
CA ARG A 24 -9.10 -3.77 -14.12
C ARG A 24 -9.30 -4.80 -13.01
N VAL A 25 -9.06 -4.40 -11.78
CA VAL A 25 -9.22 -5.24 -10.60
C VAL A 25 -10.43 -4.76 -9.79
N TYR A 26 -11.32 -5.68 -9.46
CA TYR A 26 -12.46 -5.44 -8.58
C TYR A 26 -12.08 -5.69 -7.13
N PHE A 27 -12.35 -4.71 -6.27
CA PHE A 27 -12.20 -4.79 -4.83
C PHE A 27 -13.57 -4.69 -4.16
N LYS A 28 -13.82 -5.61 -3.22
CA LYS A 28 -14.99 -5.54 -2.34
C LYS A 28 -14.77 -4.45 -1.27
N GLN A 29 -15.85 -4.00 -0.65
CA GLN A 29 -15.74 -3.19 0.57
C GLN A 29 -15.08 -4.02 1.68
N GLY A 30 -14.19 -3.40 2.45
CA GLY A 30 -13.52 -4.07 3.56
C GLY A 30 -12.12 -3.55 3.85
N ILE A 31 -11.42 -4.24 4.76
CA ILE A 31 -10.05 -3.92 5.17
C ILE A 31 -9.09 -4.86 4.44
N TYR A 32 -8.07 -4.27 3.82
CA TYR A 32 -7.02 -4.95 3.08
C TYR A 32 -5.67 -4.68 3.74
N ALA A 33 -4.80 -5.68 3.75
CA ALA A 33 -3.43 -5.54 4.20
C ALA A 33 -2.48 -5.54 3.00
N TYR A 34 -1.62 -4.53 2.93
CA TYR A 34 -0.49 -4.52 2.00
C TYR A 34 0.82 -4.64 2.78
N VAL A 35 1.61 -5.65 2.46
CA VAL A 35 2.90 -5.90 3.11
C VAL A 35 4.03 -5.46 2.17
N GLY A 36 4.96 -4.67 2.69
CA GLY A 36 6.15 -4.26 1.94
C GLY A 36 7.38 -4.21 2.84
N SER A 37 8.56 -4.18 2.21
CA SER A 37 9.84 -3.97 2.90
C SER A 37 10.55 -2.72 2.41
N ALA A 38 11.36 -2.10 3.25
CA ALA A 38 12.27 -1.02 2.87
C ALA A 38 13.56 -1.12 3.69
N LEU A 39 14.65 -1.50 3.03
CA LEU A 39 15.97 -1.65 3.64
C LEU A 39 16.84 -0.39 3.57
N THR A 40 16.30 0.69 3.00
CA THR A 40 16.95 2.01 2.99
C THR A 40 16.24 2.95 3.95
N ASN A 41 14.95 3.22 3.70
CA ASN A 41 14.15 4.13 4.51
C ASN A 41 12.65 3.74 4.44
N VAL A 42 12.11 3.19 5.53
CA VAL A 42 10.71 2.82 5.69
C VAL A 42 9.81 4.05 5.73
N GLU A 43 10.20 5.12 6.42
CA GLU A 43 9.38 6.33 6.56
C GLU A 43 9.11 6.97 5.18
N SER A 44 10.12 7.07 4.32
CA SER A 44 10.00 7.59 2.96
C SER A 44 9.06 6.76 2.09
N ARG A 45 9.13 5.42 2.23
CA ARG A 45 8.25 4.52 1.46
C ARG A 45 6.79 4.63 1.96
N ILE A 46 6.57 4.69 3.27
CA ILE A 46 5.25 4.92 3.85
C ILE A 46 4.70 6.29 3.43
N ALA A 47 5.49 7.37 3.54
CA ALA A 47 5.08 8.71 3.16
C ALA A 47 4.64 8.78 1.69
N ARG A 48 5.35 8.09 0.80
CA ARG A 48 4.93 7.94 -0.59
C ARG A 48 3.59 7.22 -0.72
N HIS A 49 3.35 6.14 0.01
CA HIS A 49 2.06 5.44 -0.03
C HIS A 49 0.91 6.27 0.55
N LEU A 50 1.17 7.11 1.54
CA LEU A 50 0.20 8.03 2.12
C LEU A 50 -0.12 9.22 1.20
N SER A 51 0.83 9.65 0.35
CA SER A 51 0.57 10.74 -0.60
C SER A 51 -0.50 10.34 -1.62
N ARG A 52 -1.50 11.21 -1.86
CA ARG A 52 -2.47 11.04 -2.94
C ARG A 52 -1.95 11.56 -4.27
N GLU A 53 -1.17 12.63 -4.25
CA GLU A 53 -0.57 13.21 -5.43
C GLU A 53 0.79 12.58 -5.68
N LYS A 54 0.82 11.60 -6.59
CA LYS A 54 2.04 10.89 -7.00
C LYS A 54 1.84 10.23 -8.34
N ARG A 55 2.93 10.04 -9.08
CA ARG A 55 2.96 9.12 -10.21
C ARG A 55 2.81 7.69 -9.70
N ILE A 56 1.98 6.89 -10.35
CA ILE A 56 1.79 5.47 -10.02
C ILE A 56 3.07 4.72 -10.38
N HIS A 57 3.66 4.05 -9.39
CA HIS A 57 4.87 3.24 -9.59
C HIS A 57 4.65 1.80 -9.16
N TRP A 58 3.89 1.59 -8.08
CA TRP A 58 3.52 0.24 -7.61
C TRP A 58 2.03 -0.02 -7.80
N HIS A 59 1.64 -1.28 -7.88
CA HIS A 59 0.22 -1.68 -7.94
C HIS A 59 -0.60 -1.11 -6.78
N ILE A 60 -0.01 -1.03 -5.58
CA ILE A 60 -0.69 -0.45 -4.42
C ILE A 60 -0.89 1.06 -4.55
N ASP A 61 -0.10 1.75 -5.38
CA ASP A 61 -0.29 3.18 -5.62
C ASP A 61 -1.65 3.41 -6.30
N SER A 62 -2.05 2.58 -7.28
CA SER A 62 -3.38 2.64 -7.91
C SER A 62 -4.52 2.59 -6.90
N LEU A 63 -4.36 1.78 -5.84
CA LEU A 63 -5.35 1.70 -4.77
C LEU A 63 -5.28 2.91 -3.84
N THR A 64 -4.08 3.31 -3.39
CA THR A 64 -3.91 4.38 -2.40
C THR A 64 -4.22 5.79 -2.92
N VAL A 65 -4.16 6.02 -4.24
CA VAL A 65 -4.64 7.28 -4.83
C VAL A 65 -6.16 7.33 -4.98
N SER A 66 -6.86 6.19 -4.87
CA SER A 66 -8.32 6.16 -4.98
C SER A 66 -8.96 6.92 -3.82
N ARG A 67 -9.92 7.79 -4.14
CA ARG A 67 -10.68 8.53 -3.13
C ARG A 67 -11.52 7.63 -2.21
N TYR A 68 -11.73 6.37 -2.61
CA TYR A 68 -12.52 5.38 -1.87
C TYR A 68 -11.67 4.40 -1.06
N ALA A 69 -10.35 4.51 -1.13
CA ALA A 69 -9.42 3.77 -0.30
C ALA A 69 -8.76 4.74 0.69
N THR A 70 -8.64 4.33 1.94
CA THR A 70 -8.01 5.12 3.01
C THR A 70 -7.10 4.23 3.83
N ILE A 71 -5.86 4.66 4.05
CA ILE A 71 -4.95 3.99 4.99
C ILE A 71 -5.30 4.47 6.39
N HIS A 72 -5.76 3.57 7.27
CA HIS A 72 -6.09 3.91 8.67
C HIS A 72 -4.91 3.67 9.60
N HIS A 73 -4.14 2.62 9.35
CA HIS A 73 -3.03 2.23 10.19
C HIS A 73 -1.84 1.79 9.36
N VAL A 74 -0.66 2.04 9.93
CA VAL A 74 0.60 1.52 9.43
C VAL A 74 1.30 0.81 10.58
N VAL A 75 1.54 -0.49 10.41
CA VAL A 75 2.32 -1.28 11.36
C VAL A 75 3.73 -1.41 10.81
N VAL A 76 4.74 -1.12 11.61
CA VAL A 76 6.14 -1.22 11.20
C VAL A 76 6.88 -2.23 12.06
N ALA A 77 7.56 -3.15 11.40
CA ALA A 77 8.52 -4.06 12.02
C ALA A 77 9.93 -3.59 11.66
N GLN A 78 10.67 -3.05 12.63
CA GLN A 78 12.05 -2.65 12.43
C GLN A 78 12.94 -3.89 12.27
N THR A 79 13.59 -4.03 11.13
CA THR A 79 14.45 -5.18 10.82
C THR A 79 15.43 -4.83 9.71
N THR A 80 16.58 -5.50 9.72
CA THR A 80 17.56 -5.45 8.63
C THR A 80 17.37 -6.58 7.62
N ARG A 81 16.50 -7.56 7.93
CA ARG A 81 16.21 -8.71 7.08
C ARG A 81 15.00 -8.41 6.19
N ARG A 82 15.01 -8.97 4.98
CA ARG A 82 13.84 -8.96 4.10
C ARG A 82 12.87 -10.04 4.60
N VAL A 83 11.72 -9.61 5.12
CA VAL A 83 10.72 -10.48 5.79
C VAL A 83 9.34 -10.43 5.11
N GLU A 84 9.31 -10.18 3.80
CA GLU A 84 8.09 -10.26 2.98
C GLU A 84 7.81 -11.70 2.51
N CYS A 85 6.58 -11.98 2.07
CA CYS A 85 6.23 -13.25 1.44
C CYS A 85 7.17 -13.51 0.25
N LYS A 86 7.67 -14.75 0.16
CA LYS A 86 8.44 -15.22 -1.00
C LYS A 86 7.51 -15.67 -2.11
#